data_AF-X1HAB5-F1
#
_entry.id   AF-X1HAB5-F1
#
_cell.length_a   1.000
_cell.length_b   1.000
_cell.length_c   1.000
_cell.angle_alpha   90.00
_cell.angle_beta   90.00
_cell.angle_gamma   90.00
#
_symmetry.space_group_name_H-M   'P 1'
#
loop_
_entity.id
_entity.type
_entity.pdbx_description
1 polymer ?
#
loop_
_entity_poly.entity_id
_entity_poly.type
_entity_poly.pdbx_seq_one_letter_code
_entity_poly.pdbx_strand_id
1 'polypeptide(L)' 'MVKAILVIDMVRGFLEKGYPLYCGRKARSIIPN' A
#
# COMPACT_ATOMS: atom_id res chain seq x y z
N MET A 1 -12.81 11.06 23.44
CA MET A 1 -12.28 9.76 22.96
C MET A 1 -11.31 10.05 21.82
N VAL A 2 -10.11 9.46 21.83
CA VAL A 2 -9.07 9.74 20.83
C VAL A 2 -9.09 8.66 19.74
N LYS A 3 -8.84 9.04 18.49
CA LYS A 3 -8.73 8.12 17.36
C LYS A 3 -7.29 8.05 16.86
N ALA A 4 -6.88 6.88 16.41
CA ALA A 4 -5.61 6.64 15.74
C ALA A 4 -5.87 6.04 14.36
N ILE A 5 -4.93 6.24 13.43
CA ILE A 5 -4.93 5.63 12.10
C ILE A 5 -3.68 4.76 12.01
N LEU A 6 -3.87 3.51 11.59
CA LEU A 6 -2.78 2.58 11.32
C LEU A 6 -2.62 2.45 9.81
N VAL A 7 -1.42 2.75 9.32
CA VAL A 7 -1.03 2.54 7.93
C VAL A 7 -0.04 1.39 7.91
N ILE A 8 -0.43 0.28 7.29
CA ILE A 8 0.35 -0.96 7.29
C ILE A 8 0.88 -1.20 5.88
N ASP A 9 2.20 -1.36 5.75
CA ASP A 9 2.86 -1.89 4.55
C ASP A 9 2.57 -1.15 3.24
N MET A 10 2.25 0.15 3.32
CA MET A 10 2.10 1.05 2.16
C MET A 10 3.46 1.48 1.58
N VAL A 11 4.32 0.51 1.26
CA VAL A 11 5.68 0.73 0.73
C VAL A 11 5.80 0.26 -0.73
N ARG A 12 6.75 0.84 -1.48
CA ARG A 12 6.98 0.53 -2.90
C ARG A 12 7.19 -0.97 -3.15
N GLY A 13 7.84 -1.67 -2.21
CA GLY A 13 8.07 -3.11 -2.25
C GLY A 13 6.82 -3.96 -2.48
N PHE A 14 5.67 -3.52 -1.97
CA PHE A 14 4.38 -4.19 -2.16
C PHE A 14 3.53 -3.57 -3.27
N LEU A 15 3.76 -2.30 -3.60
CA LEU A 15 2.86 -1.50 -4.44
C LEU A 15 3.35 -1.22 -5.87
N GLU A 16 4.62 -1.47 -6.18
CA GLU A 16 5.20 -1.18 -7.50
C GLU A 16 5.72 -2.44 -8.21
N LYS A 17 5.53 -2.49 -9.53
CA LYS A 17 6.10 -3.56 -10.36
C LYS A 17 7.63 -3.57 -10.24
N GLY A 18 8.22 -4.76 -10.27
CA GLY A 18 9.67 -4.94 -10.22
C GLY A 18 10.22 -5.24 -8.83
N TYR A 19 9.40 -5.14 -7.78
CA TYR A 19 9.77 -5.60 -6.45
C TYR A 19 9.35 -7.06 -6.19
N PRO A 20 10.11 -7.82 -5.37
CA PRO A 20 9.87 -9.26 -5.15
C PRO A 20 8.50 -9.61 -4.60
N LEU A 21 7.85 -8.69 -3.88
CA LEU A 21 6.55 -8.91 -3.23
C LEU A 21 5.45 -8.02 -3.81
N TYR A 22 5.59 -7.59 -5.06
CA TYR A 22 4.56 -6.77 -5.71
C TYR A 22 3.18 -7.45 -5.70
N CYS A 23 2.21 -6.84 -5.01
CA CYS A 23 0.87 -7.39 -4.79
C CYS A 23 -0.10 -7.18 -5.96
N GLY A 24 0.38 -6.68 -7.11
CA GLY A 24 -0.45 -6.45 -8.28
C GLY A 24 -1.05 -5.04 -8.36
N ARG A 25 -1.56 -4.68 -9.55
CA ARG A 25 -1.99 -3.30 -9.86
C ARG A 25 -3.11 -2.81 -8.95
N LYS A 26 -3.99 -3.72 -8.53
CA LYS A 26 -5.14 -3.42 -7.66
C LYS A 26 -4.70 -2.97 -6.26
N ALA A 27 -3.53 -3.38 -5.77
CA ALA A 27 -3.02 -2.98 -4.45
C ALA A 27 -2.83 -1.45 -4.33
N ARG A 28 -2.58 -0.75 -5.45
CA ARG A 28 -2.48 0.72 -5.46
C ARG A 28 -3.82 1.44 -5.54
N SER A 29 -4.95 0.78 -5.82
CA SER A 29 -6.23 1.47 -6.01
C SER A 29 -6.77 2.11 -4.73
N ILE A 30 -6.18 1.79 -3.57
CA ILE A 30 -6.52 2.39 -2.27
C ILE A 30 -5.83 3.74 -2.05
N ILE A 31 -4.78 4.06 -2.82
CA ILE A 31 -4.14 5.37 -2.79
C ILE A 31 -5.02 6.31 -3.62
N PRO A 32 -5.59 7.38 -3.02
CA PRO A 32 -6.34 8.35 -3.79
C PRO A 32 -5.40 9.11 -4.75
N ASN A 33 -5.83 9.20 -6.02
CA ASN A 33 -5.15 9.75 -7.21
C ASN A 33 -4.18 8.80 -7.93
#